data_AF-A0A662M521-F1
#
_entry.id   AF-A0A662M521-F1
#
_cell.length_a   1.000
_cell.length_b   1.000
_cell.length_c   1.000
_cell.angle_alpha   90.00
_cell.angle_beta   90.00
_cell.angle_gamma   90.00
#
_symmetry.space_group_name_H-M   'P 1'
#
loop_
_entity.id
_entity.type
_entity.pdbx_description
1 polymer ?
#
loop_
_entity_poly.entity_id
_entity_poly.type
_entity_poly.pdbx_seq_one_letter_code
_entity_poly.pdbx_strand_id
1 'polypeptide(L)'
;TGGKSTQRIAEERVAKHYPNMEVLNSYKVGADGKHHFYEVILVDRSHPAILNDKDINWIAGEKNRVYRGKTSAGKKGRGLRNKGKGAEKIRPSIRANNRRGK
;
A
#
# COMPACT_ATOMS: atom_id res chain seq x y z
N THR A 1 8.83 6.15 15.25
CA THR A 1 7.82 7.18 15.59
C THR A 1 6.47 6.85 14.96
N GLY A 2 5.39 7.46 15.46
CA GLY A 2 3.97 7.19 15.19
C GLY A 2 3.45 7.16 13.74
N GLY A 3 4.29 7.24 12.69
CA GLY A 3 3.88 7.56 11.33
C GLY A 3 3.89 6.42 10.30
N LYS A 4 3.42 6.72 9.09
CA LYS A 4 3.53 5.87 7.90
C LYS A 4 5.03 5.65 7.56
N SER A 5 5.38 4.50 7.00
CA SER A 5 6.74 4.26 6.51
C SER A 5 7.09 5.21 5.36
N THR A 6 8.37 5.53 5.17
CA THR A 6 8.85 6.36 4.04
C THR A 6 8.46 5.75 2.69
N GLN A 7 8.51 4.42 2.57
CA GLN A 7 8.00 3.70 1.40
C GLN A 7 6.50 3.96 1.16
N ARG A 8 5.65 3.88 2.18
CA ARG A 8 4.22 4.16 2.05
C ARG A 8 3.96 5.63 1.68
N ILE A 9 4.75 6.55 2.22
CA ILE A 9 4.69 7.97 1.86
C ILE A 9 5.04 8.16 0.39
N ALA A 10 6.04 7.45 -0.13
CA ALA A 10 6.39 7.47 -1.56
C ALA A 10 5.24 6.95 -2.43
N GLU A 11 4.63 5.81 -2.08
CA GLU A 11 3.47 5.27 -2.79
C GLU A 11 2.31 6.28 -2.85
N GLU A 12 2.00 6.95 -1.73
CA GLU A 12 0.92 7.94 -1.66
C GLU A 12 1.24 9.20 -2.49
N ARG A 13 2.50 9.64 -2.53
CA ARG A 13 2.93 10.77 -3.38
C ARG A 13 2.75 10.46 -4.87
N VAL A 14 3.13 9.26 -5.30
CA VAL A 14 2.98 8.82 -6.69
C VAL A 14 1.50 8.70 -7.07
N ALA A 15 0.67 8.12 -6.20
CA ALA A 15 -0.77 8.01 -6.46
C ALA A 15 -1.48 9.37 -6.54
N LYS A 16 -0.99 10.39 -5.83
CA LYS A 16 -1.50 11.76 -5.96
C LYS A 16 -1.14 12.37 -7.31
N HIS A 17 0.03 12.04 -7.85
CA HIS A 17 0.50 12.54 -9.14
C HIS A 17 -0.22 11.86 -10.32
N TYR A 18 -0.54 10.56 -10.21
CA TYR A 18 -1.23 9.77 -11.24
C TYR A 18 -2.60 9.28 -10.74
N PRO A 19 -3.64 10.15 -10.70
CA PRO A 19 -4.94 9.82 -10.10
C PRO A 19 -5.78 8.82 -10.90
N ASN A 20 -5.51 8.67 -12.20
CA ASN A 20 -6.16 7.69 -13.08
C ASN A 20 -5.64 6.26 -12.87
N MET A 21 -4.44 6.13 -12.30
CA MET A 21 -3.77 4.84 -12.08
C MET A 21 -3.89 4.39 -10.62
N GLU A 22 -3.65 3.11 -10.38
CA GLU A 22 -3.65 2.53 -9.04
C GLU A 22 -2.31 1.86 -8.73
N VAL A 23 -1.76 2.14 -7.55
CA VAL A 23 -0.46 1.61 -7.12
C VAL A 23 -0.58 0.12 -6.91
N LEU A 24 0.17 -0.72 -7.61
CA LEU A 24 0.24 -2.17 -7.38
C LEU A 24 1.17 -2.51 -6.19
N ASN A 25 2.41 -2.02 -6.23
CA ASN A 25 3.40 -2.24 -5.17
C ASN A 25 4.57 -1.25 -5.31
N SER A 26 5.58 -1.36 -4.44
CA SER A 26 6.80 -0.56 -4.54
C SER A 26 8.02 -1.32 -4.00
N TYR A 27 9.21 -0.88 -4.39
CA TYR A 27 10.48 -1.38 -3.84
C TYR A 27 11.51 -0.26 -3.68
N LYS A 28 12.48 -0.48 -2.79
CA LYS A 28 13.57 0.46 -2.52
C LYS A 28 14.65 0.29 -3.58
N VAL A 29 15.09 1.41 -4.15
CA VAL A 29 16.18 1.43 -5.15
C VAL A 29 17.48 1.89 -4.50
N GLY A 30 17.41 2.87 -3.60
CA GLY A 30 18.59 3.44 -2.97
C GLY A 30 18.25 4.37 -1.82
N ALA A 31 19.28 4.88 -1.18
CA ALA A 31 19.18 5.95 -0.21
C ALA A 31 20.48 6.75 -0.22
N ASP A 32 20.37 8.06 -0.08
CA ASP A 32 21.48 8.93 0.25
C ASP A 32 21.36 9.37 1.73
N GLY A 33 22.21 10.28 2.20
CA GLY A 33 22.15 10.77 3.58
C GLY A 33 20.89 11.58 3.94
N LYS A 34 20.12 12.05 2.96
CA LYS A 34 18.95 12.93 3.10
C LYS A 34 17.65 12.34 2.53
N HIS A 35 17.72 11.42 1.59
CA HIS A 35 16.62 10.93 0.77
C HIS A 35 16.60 9.41 0.67
N HIS A 36 15.40 8.89 0.46
CA HIS A 36 15.17 7.49 0.13
C HIS A 36 14.46 7.42 -1.21
N PHE A 37 14.98 6.58 -2.09
CA PHE A 37 14.48 6.40 -3.45
C PHE A 37 13.73 5.08 -3.56
N TYR A 38 12.55 5.15 -4.17
CA TYR A 38 11.66 4.01 -4.38
C TYR A 38 11.12 4.03 -5.80
N GLU A 39 11.00 2.85 -6.38
CA GLU A 39 10.24 2.62 -7.61
C GLU A 39 8.86 2.12 -7.22
N VAL A 40 7.83 2.73 -7.82
CA VAL A 40 6.42 2.45 -7.55
C VAL A 40 5.79 1.93 -8.83
N ILE A 41 5.21 0.74 -8.73
CA ILE A 41 4.55 0.07 -9.85
C ILE A 41 3.10 0.54 -9.87
N LEU A 42 2.69 1.19 -10.95
CA LEU A 42 1.33 1.65 -11.20
C LEU A 42 0.65 0.79 -12.26
N VAL A 43 -0.67 0.71 -12.20
CA VAL A 43 -1.48 0.04 -13.21
C VAL A 43 -2.62 0.97 -13.62
N ASP A 44 -2.81 1.12 -14.93
CA ASP A 44 -3.98 1.79 -15.48
C ASP A 44 -5.20 0.87 -15.40
N ARG A 45 -6.24 1.33 -14.71
CA ARG A 45 -7.46 0.56 -14.46
C ARG A 45 -8.45 0.58 -15.62
N SER A 46 -8.29 1.52 -16.54
CA SER A 46 -9.18 1.69 -17.71
C SER A 46 -8.66 0.98 -18.96
N HIS A 47 -7.40 0.54 -18.95
CA HIS A 47 -6.77 -0.07 -20.12
C HIS A 47 -7.36 -1.47 -20.41
N PRO A 48 -7.82 -1.76 -21.65
CA PRO A 48 -8.41 -3.06 -22.02
C PRO A 48 -7.50 -4.27 -21.73
N ALA A 49 -6.20 -4.14 -21.98
CA ALA A 49 -5.22 -5.17 -21.64
C ALA A 49 -5.28 -5.59 -20.15
N ILE A 50 -5.45 -4.62 -19.22
CA ILE A 50 -5.55 -4.91 -17.78
C ILE A 50 -6.91 -5.51 -17.43
N LEU A 51 -7.99 -5.07 -18.09
CA LEU A 51 -9.34 -5.59 -17.85
C LEU A 51 -9.49 -7.05 -18.31
N ASN A 52 -8.84 -7.40 -19.43
CA ASN A 52 -8.90 -8.74 -20.01
C ASN A 52 -7.91 -9.73 -19.39
N ASP A 53 -6.90 -9.25 -18.67
CA ASP A 53 -5.89 -10.06 -18.00
C ASP A 53 -6.47 -10.74 -16.74
N LYS A 54 -6.35 -12.07 -16.66
CA LYS A 54 -6.95 -12.88 -15.58
C LYS A 54 -6.22 -12.74 -14.24
N ASP A 55 -4.97 -12.32 -14.24
CA ASP A 55 -4.11 -12.28 -13.06
C ASP A 55 -4.16 -10.92 -12.36
N ILE A 56 -4.33 -9.83 -13.13
CA ILE A 56 -4.26 -8.46 -12.59
C ILE A 56 -5.56 -7.67 -12.66
N ASN A 57 -6.59 -8.12 -13.40
CA ASN A 57 -7.84 -7.36 -13.57
C ASN A 57 -8.53 -6.95 -12.25
N TRP A 58 -8.30 -7.68 -11.15
CA TRP A 58 -8.83 -7.35 -9.82
C TRP A 58 -8.47 -5.93 -9.38
N ILE A 59 -7.35 -5.38 -9.86
CA ILE A 59 -6.93 -4.02 -9.51
C ILE A 59 -7.85 -2.95 -10.12
N ALA A 60 -8.54 -3.25 -11.23
CA ALA A 60 -9.50 -2.35 -11.85
C ALA A 60 -10.68 -2.03 -10.91
N GLY A 61 -11.09 -3.00 -10.09
CA GLY A 61 -12.15 -2.84 -9.08
C GLY A 61 -11.72 -2.09 -7.80
N GLU A 62 -10.42 -1.96 -7.53
CA GLU A 62 -9.93 -1.23 -6.36
C GLU A 62 -9.83 0.28 -6.65
N LYS A 63 -10.09 1.12 -5.65
CA LYS A 63 -9.89 2.58 -5.71
C LYS A 63 -9.10 3.04 -4.50
N ASN A 64 -8.08 3.89 -4.67
CA ASN A 64 -7.38 4.54 -3.56
C ASN A 64 -6.86 3.51 -2.53
N ARG A 65 -6.36 2.36 -3.01
CA ARG A 65 -5.89 1.22 -2.23
C ARG A 65 -4.70 1.61 -1.34
N VAL A 66 -3.83 2.47 -1.87
CA VAL A 66 -2.65 2.99 -1.16
C VAL A 66 -3.05 3.77 0.11
N TYR A 67 -4.03 4.67 0.02
CA TYR A 67 -4.47 5.50 1.14
C TYR A 67 -5.12 4.67 2.25
N ARG A 68 -5.79 3.57 1.88
CA ARG A 68 -6.36 2.59 2.81
C ARG A 68 -5.33 1.63 3.40
N GLY A 69 -4.06 1.71 2.99
CA GLY A 69 -2.97 0.86 3.48
C GLY A 69 -3.16 -0.61 3.11
N LYS A 70 -3.68 -0.87 1.91
CA LYS A 70 -3.86 -2.23 1.36
C LYS A 70 -2.66 -2.70 0.52
N THR A 71 -1.67 -1.83 0.24
CA THR A 71 -0.37 -2.21 -0.35
C THR A 71 0.49 -3.02 0.61
N SER A 72 1.59 -3.63 0.14
CA SER A 72 2.49 -4.41 0.99
C SER A 72 3.10 -3.55 2.10
N ALA A 73 3.56 -2.33 1.77
CA ALA A 73 4.06 -1.36 2.73
C ALA A 73 2.96 -0.93 3.73
N GLY A 74 1.74 -0.71 3.25
CA GLY A 74 0.57 -0.42 4.08
C GLY A 74 0.22 -1.53 5.08
N LYS A 75 0.19 -2.79 4.62
CA LYS A 75 -0.07 -3.97 5.46
C LYS A 75 1.03 -4.16 6.51
N LYS A 76 2.30 -3.97 6.13
CA LYS A 76 3.46 -4.00 7.05
C LYS A 76 3.32 -2.94 8.14
N GLY A 77 3.04 -1.69 7.77
CA GLY A 77 2.87 -0.59 8.73
C GLY A 77 1.64 -0.71 9.63
N ARG A 78 0.70 -1.59 9.28
CA ARG A 78 -0.47 -1.94 10.10
C ARG A 78 -0.26 -3.18 10.97
N GLY A 79 0.92 -3.81 10.97
CA GLY A 79 1.19 -5.04 11.72
C GLY A 79 0.47 -6.29 11.19
N LEU A 80 -0.06 -6.26 9.96
CA LEU A 80 -0.89 -7.35 9.42
C LEU A 80 -0.11 -8.53 8.82
N ARG A 81 1.23 -8.51 8.89
CA ARG A 81 2.09 -9.61 8.41
C ARG A 81 2.07 -10.83 9.35
N ASN A 82 1.68 -10.66 10.61
CA ASN A 82 1.62 -11.74 11.58
C ASN A 82 0.17 -12.21 11.80
N LYS A 83 0.02 -13.46 12.23
CA LYS A 83 -1.24 -14.08 12.66
C LYS A 83 -1.02 -14.78 14.02
N GLY A 84 -2.08 -14.94 14.80
CA GLY A 84 -2.00 -15.55 16.13
C GLY A 84 -1.55 -14.56 17.21
N LYS A 85 -0.63 -15.01 18.08
CA LYS A 85 -0.17 -14.24 19.23
C LYS A 85 0.42 -12.89 18.82
N GLY A 86 -0.05 -11.80 19.43
CA GLY A 86 0.35 -10.43 19.12
C GLY A 86 -0.46 -9.74 18.00
N ALA A 87 -1.34 -10.47 17.29
CA ALA A 87 -2.21 -9.91 16.25
C ALA A 87 -3.67 -9.66 16.73
N GLU A 88 -3.98 -9.97 17.98
CA GLU A 88 -5.33 -9.94 18.57
C GLU A 88 -5.94 -8.53 18.52
N LYS A 89 -5.10 -7.51 18.73
CA LYS A 89 -5.51 -6.09 18.73
C LYS A 89 -5.34 -5.41 17.36
N ILE A 90 -4.88 -6.14 16.34
CA ILE A 90 -4.54 -5.60 15.02
C ILE A 90 -5.56 -6.02 13.96
N ARG A 91 -6.13 -7.23 14.09
CA ARG A 91 -7.11 -7.79 13.15
C ARG A 91 -8.55 -7.63 13.69
N PRO A 92 -9.56 -7.42 12.82
CA PRO A 92 -9.46 -7.26 11.37
C PRO A 92 -8.91 -5.88 10.97
N SER A 93 -9.02 -4.87 11.84
CA SER A 93 -8.43 -3.55 11.64
C SER A 93 -8.09 -2.88 12.98
N ILE A 94 -7.15 -1.93 12.94
CA ILE A 94 -6.74 -1.13 14.12
C ILE A 94 -7.92 -0.32 14.66
N ARG A 95 -8.79 0.22 13.79
CA ARG A 95 -9.94 1.02 14.20
C ARG A 95 -11.00 0.19 14.93
N ALA A 96 -11.24 -1.05 14.48
CA ALA A 96 -12.15 -1.97 15.16
C ALA A 96 -11.71 -2.32 16.59
N ASN A 97 -10.39 -2.25 16.86
CA ASN A 97 -9.81 -2.53 18.17
C ASN A 97 -9.50 -1.27 19.00
N ASN A 98 -10.26 -0.17 18.79
CA ASN A 98 -10.10 1.10 19.50
C ASN A 98 -8.69 1.69 19.40
N ARG A 99 -8.01 1.47 18.27
CA ARG A 99 -6.64 1.95 17.97
C ARG A 99 -5.57 1.50 18.97
N ARG A 100 -5.81 0.37 19.66
CA ARG A 100 -4.89 -0.19 20.67
C ARG A 100 -3.73 -1.00 20.08
N GLY A 101 -3.77 -1.33 18.79
CA GLY A 101 -2.74 -2.12 18.12
C GLY A 101 -1.83 -1.28 17.23
N LYS A 102 -0.55 -1.63 17.18
CA LYS A 102 0.42 -1.11 16.21
C LYS A 102 1.54 -2.11 15.95
#